data_AF-A0A2E0W6T9-F1
#
_entry.id   AF-A0A2E0W6T9-F1
#
_cell.length_a   1.000
_cell.length_b   1.000
_cell.length_c   1.000
_cell.angle_alpha   90.00
_cell.angle_beta   90.00
_cell.angle_gamma   90.00
#
_symmetry.space_group_name_H-M   'P 1'
#
loop_
_entity.id
_entity.type
_entity.pdbx_description
1 polymer ?
#
loop_
_entity_poly.entity_id
_entity_poly.type
_entity_poly.pdbx_seq_one_letter_code
_entity_poly.pdbx_strand_id
1 'polypeptide(L)'
;MSKEKTEKRNPWFWIPSLYYAQGIPYVVVMTVAVIMYKRLGISNTDIALYTSWLYLPWVIKPLWSPIVDIFKTKRFWIVIMQLIIGAGLAGVAFTIPVPNFFQYTLAFFWLIAFSSATHDIAADGLYMLGLNQNQQAFFVGIRSTFYRFAMITGQGLLIILAGFFEVSTGLPPVDISVNTTMNNTTSVFMHPDSLQLQRESELKILTNADNIDLNIEKIEKEKADSLIAFVKEWNLKNNFYSEEKVNGSEVSVDNQQEKSWFTESISEPFENFIKSTFGKEEAPVIVSKGTGNVGLVYFYLSKQPEENIVVNFGSEGGDKSIGLVEGTRFVFTKDNWEKPALAIFQLDPKLNEITSASFQARSGNIPLAWTITFFILAGLFVLFFVYHKFILPYPKSDAPAVKAEGSSVFKEFFKTFALFFKKKNIGIIIAFLLVYRLGESQLVKLASPFMLDSRELGGLGLTTGDVGIIYGTIGIIALTLGGILGGFLASRDGLKYWLWWMLIAINLPNLVYVYLSYAQPESFVLISLSVAVEQFGYGFGFTAYMLYMIFVSEGDHKTAHFAITTGFMALGMMIPGMISGWLQELIGYEHFFVWVVIATIPAFIITKFIHLDENFGKKES
;
A
#
# COMPACT_ATOMS: atom_id res chain seq x y z
N MET A 1 10.35 -50.84 10.68
CA MET A 1 11.05 -50.44 9.44
C MET A 1 11.03 -48.92 9.31
N SER A 2 12.05 -48.25 9.86
CA SER A 2 12.30 -46.82 9.62
C SER A 2 12.85 -46.69 8.20
N LYS A 3 12.03 -46.27 7.23
CA LYS A 3 12.52 -45.83 5.92
C LYS A 3 13.59 -44.77 6.17
N GLU A 4 14.85 -45.05 5.79
CA GLU A 4 15.90 -44.04 5.70
C GLU A 4 15.32 -42.85 4.93
N LYS A 5 15.05 -41.76 5.65
CA LYS A 5 14.53 -40.53 5.05
C LYS A 5 15.67 -40.00 4.19
N THR A 6 15.57 -40.20 2.88
CA THR A 6 16.59 -39.87 1.88
C THR A 6 17.24 -38.52 2.16
N GLU A 7 18.52 -38.54 2.53
CA GLU A 7 19.33 -37.39 2.96
C GLU A 7 19.50 -36.34 1.85
N LYS A 8 19.39 -36.76 0.58
CA LYS A 8 19.50 -35.90 -0.60
C LYS A 8 18.18 -35.91 -1.37
N ARG A 9 17.43 -34.80 -1.27
CA ARG A 9 16.28 -34.51 -2.14
C ARG A 9 16.75 -33.62 -3.29
N ASN A 10 16.25 -33.83 -4.50
CA ASN A 10 16.60 -32.99 -5.63
C ASN A 10 16.17 -31.53 -5.34
N PRO A 11 17.11 -30.56 -5.36
CA PRO A 11 16.84 -29.14 -5.08
C PRO A 11 15.70 -28.52 -5.87
N TRP A 12 15.47 -28.98 -7.10
CA TRP A 12 14.40 -28.48 -7.98
C TRP A 12 13.00 -28.68 -7.42
N PHE A 13 12.78 -29.68 -6.55
CA PHE A 13 11.44 -29.93 -6.02
C PHE A 13 11.06 -29.04 -4.83
N TRP A 14 12.03 -28.42 -4.17
CA TRP A 14 11.76 -27.66 -2.95
C TRP A 14 12.25 -26.22 -2.98
N ILE A 15 13.31 -25.87 -3.71
CA ILE A 15 13.79 -24.48 -3.77
C ILE A 15 12.73 -23.57 -4.43
N PRO A 16 12.23 -23.87 -5.63
CA PRO A 16 11.22 -23.01 -6.28
C PRO A 16 9.98 -22.77 -5.42
N SER A 17 9.40 -23.84 -4.90
CA SER A 17 8.18 -23.82 -4.09
C SER A 17 8.37 -23.19 -2.71
N LEU A 18 9.52 -23.42 -2.06
CA LEU A 18 9.84 -22.83 -0.76
C LEU A 18 9.97 -21.30 -0.87
N TYR A 19 10.68 -20.81 -1.89
CA TYR A 19 10.91 -19.39 -2.08
C TYR A 19 9.70 -18.64 -2.66
N TYR A 20 8.86 -19.35 -3.41
CA TYR A 20 7.53 -18.85 -3.75
C TYR A 20 6.66 -18.72 -2.49
N ALA A 21 6.59 -19.75 -1.64
CA ALA A 21 5.87 -19.70 -0.36
C ALA A 21 6.46 -18.67 0.62
N GLN A 22 7.75 -18.37 0.52
CA GLN A 22 8.41 -17.33 1.32
C GLN A 22 7.93 -15.92 0.96
N GLY A 23 7.73 -15.63 -0.33
CA GLY A 23 7.39 -14.27 -0.78
C GLY A 23 5.92 -13.89 -0.58
N ILE A 24 4.98 -14.84 -0.63
CA ILE A 24 3.53 -14.55 -0.54
C ILE A 24 3.12 -13.81 0.74
N PRO A 25 3.52 -14.21 1.96
CA PRO A 25 3.06 -13.55 3.19
C PRO A 25 3.54 -12.10 3.25
N TYR A 26 4.75 -11.84 2.79
CA TYR A 26 5.32 -10.50 2.71
C TYR A 26 4.46 -9.58 1.83
N VAL A 27 4.18 -9.98 0.59
CA VAL A 27 3.38 -9.17 -0.34
C VAL A 27 1.94 -9.02 0.15
N VAL A 28 1.39 -10.04 0.80
CA VAL A 28 0.05 -9.98 1.38
C VAL A 28 -0.03 -8.92 2.46
N VAL A 29 0.91 -8.93 3.42
CA VAL A 29 0.93 -7.97 4.53
C VAL A 29 1.25 -6.55 4.04
N MET A 30 2.15 -6.41 3.07
CA MET A 30 2.68 -5.10 2.68
C MET A 30 1.93 -4.39 1.57
N THR A 31 1.27 -5.14 0.68
CA THR A 31 0.58 -4.56 -0.49
C THR A 31 -0.89 -4.94 -0.51
N VAL A 32 -1.22 -6.23 -0.38
CA VAL A 32 -2.61 -6.69 -0.46
C VAL A 32 -3.46 -6.12 0.68
N ALA A 33 -2.93 -6.08 1.91
CA ALA A 33 -3.61 -5.49 3.05
C ALA A 33 -3.90 -3.98 2.87
N VAL A 34 -2.96 -3.22 2.29
CA VAL A 34 -3.13 -1.79 2.00
C VAL A 34 -4.29 -1.56 1.05
N ILE A 35 -4.32 -2.31 -0.06
CA ILE A 35 -5.38 -2.21 -1.06
C ILE A 35 -6.71 -2.65 -0.47
N MET A 36 -6.75 -3.77 0.25
CA MET A 36 -7.96 -4.25 0.93
C MET A 36 -8.52 -3.19 1.89
N TYR A 37 -7.69 -2.63 2.78
CA TYR A 37 -8.15 -1.61 3.72
C TYR A 37 -8.65 -0.37 3.02
N LYS A 38 -7.99 0.06 1.94
CA LYS A 38 -8.47 1.19 1.14
C LYS A 38 -9.85 0.90 0.54
N ARG A 39 -10.04 -0.29 -0.03
CA ARG A 39 -11.34 -0.70 -0.59
C ARG A 39 -12.42 -0.84 0.48
N LEU A 40 -12.07 -1.28 1.67
CA LEU A 40 -12.96 -1.34 2.84
C LEU A 40 -13.22 0.04 3.49
N GLY A 41 -12.61 1.11 2.98
CA GLY A 41 -12.91 2.49 3.40
C GLY A 41 -12.12 2.95 4.62
N ILE A 42 -10.99 2.32 4.93
CA ILE A 42 -10.07 2.83 5.95
C ILE A 42 -9.30 4.04 5.38
N SER A 43 -9.06 5.04 6.24
CA SER A 43 -8.35 6.27 5.89
C SER A 43 -6.88 6.00 5.52
N ASN A 44 -6.28 6.93 4.77
CA ASN A 44 -4.90 6.80 4.32
C ASN A 44 -3.92 6.92 5.49
N THR A 45 -4.25 7.74 6.49
CA THR A 45 -3.51 7.84 7.76
C THR A 45 -3.44 6.51 8.48
N ASP A 46 -4.58 5.85 8.71
CA ASP A 46 -4.61 4.59 9.45
C ASP A 46 -3.94 3.48 8.63
N ILE A 47 -4.18 3.42 7.32
CA ILE A 47 -3.50 2.46 6.43
C ILE A 47 -1.98 2.63 6.53
N ALA A 48 -1.48 3.86 6.37
CA ALA A 48 -0.06 4.15 6.39
C ALA A 48 0.59 3.82 7.74
N LEU A 49 -0.06 4.22 8.84
CA LEU A 49 0.41 3.98 10.20
C LEU A 49 0.44 2.49 10.53
N TYR A 50 -0.70 1.81 10.47
CA TYR A 50 -0.82 0.44 10.97
C TYR A 50 -0.13 -0.57 10.06
N THR A 51 -0.19 -0.41 8.73
CA THR A 51 0.52 -1.34 7.83
C THR A 51 2.04 -1.16 7.86
N SER A 52 2.54 0.01 8.26
CA SER A 52 3.96 0.19 8.51
C SER A 52 4.39 -0.52 9.79
N TRP A 53 3.58 -0.52 10.85
CA TRP A 53 3.83 -1.36 12.04
C TRP A 53 3.86 -2.85 11.75
N LEU A 54 3.06 -3.33 10.79
CA LEU A 54 3.11 -4.72 10.35
C LEU A 54 4.48 -5.10 9.78
N TYR A 55 5.28 -4.14 9.33
CA TYR A 55 6.62 -4.38 8.79
C TYR A 55 7.68 -4.65 9.89
N LEU A 56 7.39 -4.27 11.14
CA LEU A 56 8.33 -4.35 12.25
C LEU A 56 8.96 -5.75 12.42
N PRO A 57 8.25 -6.88 12.30
CA PRO A 57 8.87 -8.18 12.47
C PRO A 57 10.06 -8.44 11.54
N TRP A 58 10.03 -7.96 10.30
CA TRP A 58 11.19 -8.09 9.41
C TRP A 58 12.37 -7.19 9.81
N VAL A 59 12.10 -6.07 10.47
CA VAL A 59 13.13 -5.14 10.99
C VAL A 59 13.88 -5.79 12.16
N ILE A 60 13.15 -6.37 13.12
CA ILE A 60 13.71 -6.86 14.38
C ILE A 60 14.01 -8.37 14.39
N LYS A 61 13.80 -9.08 13.27
CA LYS A 61 14.09 -10.53 13.15
C LYS A 61 15.48 -10.97 13.59
N PRO A 62 16.57 -10.18 13.47
CA PRO A 62 17.88 -10.59 13.98
C PRO A 62 17.89 -10.85 15.49
N LEU A 63 16.94 -10.30 16.27
CA LEU A 63 16.87 -10.48 17.72
C LEU A 63 16.43 -11.90 18.12
N TRP A 64 15.60 -12.58 17.31
CA TRP A 64 15.16 -13.96 17.60
C TRP A 64 15.68 -15.00 16.62
N SER A 65 16.41 -14.63 15.58
CA SER A 65 17.04 -15.60 14.69
C SER A 65 17.90 -16.65 15.42
N PRO A 66 18.69 -16.31 16.47
CA PRO A 66 19.43 -17.31 17.24
C PRO A 66 18.52 -18.35 17.93
N ILE A 67 17.32 -17.93 18.35
CA ILE A 67 16.34 -18.81 18.99
C ILE A 67 15.82 -19.83 17.97
N VAL A 68 15.48 -19.37 16.78
CA VAL A 68 15.06 -20.23 15.65
C VAL A 68 16.17 -21.23 15.32
N ASP A 69 17.42 -20.80 15.40
CA ASP A 69 18.58 -21.63 15.12
C ASP A 69 18.83 -22.74 16.14
N ILE A 70 18.57 -22.47 17.42
CA ILE A 70 18.92 -23.39 18.52
C ILE A 70 17.77 -24.36 18.85
N PHE A 71 16.52 -23.90 18.80
CA PHE A 71 15.41 -24.58 19.46
C PHE A 71 14.90 -25.83 18.74
N LYS A 72 14.75 -25.76 17.41
CA LYS A 72 14.24 -26.86 16.57
C LYS A 72 14.90 -26.83 15.19
N THR A 73 14.63 -27.87 14.40
CA THR A 73 15.15 -27.98 13.04
C THR A 73 14.52 -26.92 12.12
N LYS A 74 15.28 -26.46 11.12
CA LYS A 74 14.84 -25.50 10.11
C LYS A 74 13.61 -26.01 9.39
N ARG A 75 13.60 -27.30 9.04
CA ARG A 75 12.44 -27.95 8.43
C ARG A 75 11.17 -27.89 9.30
N PHE A 76 11.31 -28.04 10.62
CA PHE A 76 10.16 -27.94 11.53
C PHE A 76 9.56 -26.53 11.50
N TRP A 77 10.41 -25.51 11.61
CA TRP A 77 9.99 -24.11 11.56
C TRP A 77 9.31 -23.75 10.24
N ILE A 78 9.86 -24.17 9.10
CA ILE A 78 9.24 -23.91 7.78
C ILE A 78 7.80 -24.46 7.74
N VAL A 79 7.61 -25.72 8.09
CA VAL A 79 6.31 -26.40 7.98
C VAL A 79 5.31 -25.82 8.98
N ILE A 80 5.71 -25.58 10.23
CA ILE A 80 4.81 -25.00 11.23
C ILE A 80 4.44 -23.55 10.89
N MET A 81 5.39 -22.74 10.41
CA MET A 81 5.10 -21.37 10.01
C MET A 81 4.14 -21.32 8.82
N GLN A 82 4.25 -22.22 7.85
CA GLN A 82 3.27 -22.31 6.74
C GLN A 82 1.85 -22.59 7.24
N LEU A 83 1.70 -23.46 8.25
CA LEU A 83 0.40 -23.74 8.84
C LEU A 83 -0.14 -22.52 9.63
N ILE A 84 0.70 -21.85 10.41
CA ILE A 84 0.31 -20.64 11.16
C ILE A 84 -0.06 -19.50 10.20
N ILE A 85 0.69 -19.31 9.12
CA ILE A 85 0.36 -18.33 8.07
C ILE A 85 -0.98 -18.68 7.44
N GLY A 86 -1.22 -19.94 7.05
CA GLY A 86 -2.51 -20.38 6.53
C GLY A 86 -3.68 -20.14 7.48
N ALA A 87 -3.48 -20.43 8.77
CA ALA A 87 -4.47 -20.15 9.82
C ALA A 87 -4.69 -18.65 10.02
N GLY A 88 -3.64 -17.84 9.97
CA GLY A 88 -3.73 -16.38 10.05
C GLY A 88 -4.50 -15.80 8.86
N LEU A 89 -4.26 -16.29 7.64
CA LEU A 89 -4.97 -15.88 6.43
C LEU A 89 -6.46 -16.25 6.51
N ALA A 90 -6.78 -17.45 7.01
CA ALA A 90 -8.17 -17.82 7.29
C ALA A 90 -8.78 -16.92 8.38
N GLY A 91 -8.02 -16.58 9.43
CA GLY A 91 -8.42 -15.64 10.46
C GLY A 91 -8.77 -14.26 9.91
N VAL A 92 -7.98 -13.73 8.97
CA VAL A 92 -8.31 -12.51 8.21
C VAL A 92 -9.63 -12.69 7.47
N ALA A 93 -9.79 -13.78 6.70
CA ALA A 93 -11.01 -14.05 5.94
C ALA A 93 -12.27 -14.08 6.84
N PHE A 94 -12.22 -14.76 7.98
CA PHE A 94 -13.36 -14.85 8.92
C PHE A 94 -13.68 -13.53 9.62
N THR A 95 -12.71 -12.60 9.71
CA THR A 95 -12.88 -11.35 10.47
C THR A 95 -13.20 -10.14 9.60
N ILE A 96 -12.96 -10.18 8.29
CA ILE A 96 -13.41 -9.14 7.35
C ILE A 96 -14.90 -8.77 7.51
N PRO A 97 -15.86 -9.71 7.63
CA PRO A 97 -17.28 -9.35 7.72
C PRO A 97 -17.74 -8.88 9.11
N VAL A 98 -16.87 -8.83 10.12
CA VAL A 98 -17.29 -8.47 11.50
C VAL A 98 -17.14 -6.96 11.80
N PRO A 99 -17.92 -6.38 12.73
CA PRO A 99 -17.90 -4.92 12.98
C PRO A 99 -16.53 -4.31 13.35
N ASN A 100 -15.67 -5.08 14.04
CA ASN A 100 -14.32 -4.66 14.44
C ASN A 100 -13.24 -5.27 13.53
N PHE A 101 -13.56 -5.47 12.24
CA PHE A 101 -12.67 -6.18 11.32
C PHE A 101 -11.26 -5.61 11.33
N PHE A 102 -11.12 -4.27 11.34
CA PHE A 102 -9.82 -3.61 11.24
C PHE A 102 -8.84 -4.04 12.34
N GLN A 103 -9.26 -4.05 13.61
CA GLN A 103 -8.37 -4.48 14.70
C GLN A 103 -8.05 -5.98 14.62
N TYR A 104 -9.04 -6.80 14.30
CA TYR A 104 -8.85 -8.25 14.22
C TYR A 104 -7.95 -8.66 13.05
N THR A 105 -8.18 -8.10 11.87
CA THR A 105 -7.35 -8.37 10.69
C THR A 105 -5.92 -7.87 10.91
N LEU A 106 -5.71 -6.73 11.58
CA LEU A 106 -4.37 -6.27 11.97
C LEU A 106 -3.66 -7.26 12.89
N ALA A 107 -4.36 -7.82 13.89
CA ALA A 107 -3.77 -8.82 14.79
C ALA A 107 -3.35 -10.08 14.03
N PHE A 108 -4.18 -10.57 13.09
CA PHE A 108 -3.83 -11.70 12.24
C PHE A 108 -2.69 -11.38 11.26
N PHE A 109 -2.66 -10.19 10.66
CA PHE A 109 -1.54 -9.79 9.80
C PHE A 109 -0.24 -9.67 10.58
N TRP A 110 -0.28 -9.23 11.85
CA TRP A 110 0.91 -9.19 12.69
C TRP A 110 1.43 -10.60 12.99
N LEU A 111 0.52 -11.55 13.26
CA LEU A 111 0.87 -12.97 13.38
C LEU A 111 1.48 -13.53 12.08
N ILE A 112 0.90 -13.20 10.93
CA ILE A 112 1.41 -13.59 9.61
C ILE A 112 2.81 -13.00 9.39
N ALA A 113 3.01 -11.72 9.69
CA ALA A 113 4.30 -11.03 9.54
C ALA A 113 5.40 -11.66 10.40
N PHE A 114 5.11 -11.92 11.68
CA PHE A 114 6.04 -12.59 12.58
C PHE A 114 6.36 -14.02 12.11
N SER A 115 5.34 -14.75 11.65
CA SER A 115 5.49 -16.10 11.13
C SER A 115 6.29 -16.12 9.82
N SER A 116 6.09 -15.12 8.96
CA SER A 116 6.85 -14.93 7.72
C SER A 116 8.32 -14.66 8.00
N ALA A 117 8.63 -13.71 8.90
CA ALA A 117 10.01 -13.40 9.25
C ALA A 117 10.74 -14.62 9.85
N THR A 118 10.03 -15.45 10.63
CA THR A 118 10.55 -16.71 11.18
C THR A 118 10.71 -17.78 10.09
N HIS A 119 9.76 -17.89 9.17
CA HIS A 119 9.85 -18.75 7.99
C HIS A 119 11.07 -18.40 7.15
N ASP A 120 11.38 -17.10 6.97
CA ASP A 120 12.54 -16.65 6.21
C ASP A 120 13.85 -17.17 6.79
N ILE A 121 14.05 -16.97 8.10
CA ILE A 121 15.25 -17.44 8.81
C ILE A 121 15.40 -18.96 8.62
N ALA A 122 14.30 -19.70 8.74
CA ALA A 122 14.31 -21.14 8.60
C ALA A 122 14.58 -21.60 7.16
N ALA A 123 13.97 -20.97 6.16
CA ALA A 123 14.14 -21.28 4.74
C ALA A 123 15.57 -21.02 4.26
N ASP A 124 16.12 -19.86 4.58
CA ASP A 124 17.50 -19.50 4.24
C ASP A 124 18.51 -20.40 4.98
N GLY A 125 18.26 -20.71 6.25
CA GLY A 125 19.07 -21.66 7.02
C GLY A 125 19.06 -23.07 6.40
N LEU A 126 17.88 -23.57 6.01
CA LEU A 126 17.77 -24.88 5.36
C LEU A 126 18.48 -24.90 3.99
N TYR A 127 18.44 -23.80 3.26
CA TYR A 127 19.16 -23.66 1.99
C TYR A 127 20.67 -23.78 2.14
N MET A 128 21.23 -23.16 3.17
CA MET A 128 22.67 -23.26 3.46
C MET A 128 23.08 -24.66 3.93
N LEU A 129 22.23 -25.35 4.68
CA LEU A 129 22.53 -26.71 5.19
C LEU A 129 22.27 -27.82 4.17
N GLY A 130 21.30 -27.62 3.27
CA GLY A 130 20.81 -28.64 2.34
C GLY A 130 21.56 -28.73 1.02
N LEU A 131 22.43 -27.76 0.71
CA LEU A 131 23.12 -27.65 -0.58
C LEU A 131 24.62 -27.47 -0.40
N ASN A 132 25.40 -28.00 -1.33
CA ASN A 132 26.83 -27.73 -1.43
C ASN A 132 27.08 -26.38 -2.12
N GLN A 133 28.27 -25.79 -1.95
CA GLN A 133 28.60 -24.45 -2.46
C GLN A 133 28.36 -24.26 -3.97
N ASN A 134 28.70 -25.24 -4.81
CA ASN A 134 28.41 -25.19 -6.25
C ASN A 134 26.90 -25.16 -6.56
N GLN A 135 26.11 -25.91 -5.78
CA GLN A 135 24.65 -25.89 -5.93
C GLN A 135 24.06 -24.58 -5.41
N GLN A 136 24.60 -24.04 -4.31
CA GLN A 136 24.18 -22.73 -3.79
C GLN A 136 24.43 -21.62 -4.81
N ALA A 137 25.56 -21.64 -5.53
CA ALA A 137 25.85 -20.67 -6.59
C ALA A 137 24.87 -20.79 -7.77
N PHE A 138 24.46 -22.00 -8.15
CA PHE A 138 23.51 -22.21 -9.24
C PHE A 138 22.06 -21.82 -8.85
N PHE A 139 21.61 -22.22 -7.66
CA PHE A 139 20.22 -22.04 -7.23
C PHE A 139 19.90 -20.65 -6.65
N VAL A 140 20.90 -19.78 -6.41
CA VAL A 140 20.67 -18.43 -5.90
C VAL A 140 19.79 -17.59 -6.84
N GLY A 141 19.97 -17.76 -8.16
CA GLY A 141 19.14 -17.13 -9.18
C GLY A 141 17.71 -17.67 -9.16
N ILE A 142 17.56 -19.00 -9.13
CA ILE A 142 16.24 -19.67 -9.09
C ILE A 142 15.43 -19.23 -7.88
N ARG A 143 16.04 -19.22 -6.69
CA ARG A 143 15.42 -18.69 -5.47
C ARG A 143 14.84 -17.29 -5.70
N SER A 144 15.66 -16.39 -6.21
CA SER A 144 15.30 -14.99 -6.39
C SER A 144 14.17 -14.82 -7.41
N THR A 145 14.18 -15.63 -8.48
CA THR A 145 13.11 -15.65 -9.48
C THR A 145 11.78 -16.10 -8.90
N PHE A 146 11.75 -17.19 -8.14
CA PHE A 146 10.50 -17.69 -7.56
C PHE A 146 9.94 -16.79 -6.45
N TYR A 147 10.82 -16.11 -5.71
CA TYR A 147 10.40 -15.03 -4.81
C TYR A 147 9.72 -13.90 -5.59
N ARG A 148 10.27 -13.47 -6.74
CA ARG A 148 9.63 -12.47 -7.60
C ARG A 148 8.29 -12.95 -8.17
N PHE A 149 8.16 -14.22 -8.54
CA PHE A 149 6.86 -14.77 -8.94
C PHE A 149 5.81 -14.73 -7.82
N ALA A 150 6.22 -14.89 -6.56
CA ALA A 150 5.32 -14.67 -5.44
C ALA A 150 4.88 -13.21 -5.34
N MET A 151 5.79 -12.25 -5.56
CA MET A 151 5.43 -10.83 -5.63
C MET A 151 4.43 -10.56 -6.78
N ILE A 152 4.61 -11.14 -7.97
CA ILE A 152 3.66 -11.01 -9.11
C ILE A 152 2.30 -11.60 -8.75
N THR A 153 2.31 -12.73 -8.07
CA THR A 153 1.07 -13.36 -7.61
C THR A 153 0.33 -12.42 -6.65
N GLY A 154 1.02 -11.87 -5.65
CA GLY A 154 0.39 -11.01 -4.66
C GLY A 154 -0.02 -9.64 -5.18
N GLN A 155 0.88 -8.93 -5.85
CA GLN A 155 0.65 -7.57 -6.36
C GLN A 155 -0.17 -7.55 -7.66
N GLY A 156 -0.32 -8.71 -8.32
CA GLY A 156 -1.05 -8.85 -9.58
C GLY A 156 -2.21 -9.79 -9.48
N LEU A 157 -1.94 -11.09 -9.57
CA LEU A 157 -2.98 -12.10 -9.72
C LEU A 157 -4.04 -12.03 -8.62
N LEU A 158 -3.65 -11.88 -7.35
CA LEU A 158 -4.58 -11.84 -6.22
C LEU A 158 -5.41 -10.56 -6.20
N ILE A 159 -4.83 -9.42 -6.58
CA ILE A 159 -5.54 -8.14 -6.63
C ILE A 159 -6.50 -8.12 -7.83
N ILE A 160 -6.08 -8.65 -8.98
CA ILE A 160 -6.96 -8.83 -10.15
C ILE A 160 -8.12 -9.78 -9.80
N LEU A 161 -7.83 -10.87 -9.08
CA LEU A 161 -8.84 -11.81 -8.62
C LEU A 161 -9.83 -11.16 -7.63
N ALA A 162 -9.33 -10.39 -6.67
CA ALA A 162 -10.17 -9.63 -5.74
C ALA A 162 -11.04 -8.62 -6.52
N GLY A 163 -10.47 -7.87 -7.45
CA GLY A 163 -11.21 -6.95 -8.32
C GLY A 163 -12.28 -7.65 -9.17
N PHE A 164 -11.98 -8.84 -9.70
CA PHE A 164 -12.96 -9.66 -10.42
C PHE A 164 -14.13 -10.06 -9.51
N PHE A 165 -13.86 -10.49 -8.27
CA PHE A 165 -14.93 -10.81 -7.31
C PHE A 165 -15.70 -9.55 -6.87
N GLU A 166 -15.04 -8.40 -6.69
CA GLU A 166 -15.71 -7.14 -6.39
C GLU A 166 -16.73 -6.78 -7.46
N VAL A 167 -16.36 -6.86 -8.74
CA VAL A 167 -17.25 -6.52 -9.87
C VAL A 167 -18.32 -7.59 -10.10
N SER A 168 -17.98 -8.87 -10.05
CA SER A 168 -18.92 -9.97 -10.36
C SER A 168 -19.97 -10.22 -9.27
N THR A 169 -19.69 -9.84 -8.03
CA THR A 169 -20.66 -9.90 -6.91
C THR A 169 -21.45 -8.60 -6.74
N GLY A 170 -21.13 -7.58 -7.52
CA GLY A 170 -21.80 -6.29 -7.52
C GLY A 170 -23.10 -6.28 -8.32
N LEU A 171 -23.91 -5.26 -8.06
CA LEU A 171 -25.06 -4.91 -8.90
C LEU A 171 -24.56 -4.23 -10.19
N PRO A 172 -25.36 -4.29 -11.28
CA PRO A 172 -25.05 -3.58 -12.52
C PRO A 172 -24.71 -2.11 -12.26
N PRO A 173 -23.65 -1.55 -12.90
CA PRO A 173 -23.29 -0.17 -12.73
C PRO A 173 -24.37 0.76 -13.30
N VAL A 174 -24.46 1.96 -12.74
CA VAL A 174 -25.36 3.01 -13.22
C VAL A 174 -24.51 4.15 -13.76
N ASP A 175 -24.72 4.49 -15.03
CA ASP A 175 -24.03 5.58 -15.71
C ASP A 175 -24.87 6.86 -15.61
N ILE A 176 -24.23 7.96 -15.24
CA ILE A 176 -24.85 9.29 -15.14
C ILE A 176 -24.05 10.24 -16.02
N SER A 177 -24.73 10.87 -16.98
CA SER A 177 -24.14 11.94 -17.78
C SER A 177 -24.60 13.29 -17.28
N VAL A 178 -23.65 14.16 -16.95
CA VAL A 178 -23.93 15.55 -16.57
C VAL A 178 -23.56 16.44 -17.74
N ASN A 179 -24.57 17.10 -18.32
CA ASN A 179 -24.41 18.01 -19.45
C ASN A 179 -24.65 19.44 -18.99
N THR A 180 -23.93 20.40 -19.57
CA THR A 180 -24.24 21.81 -19.34
C THR A 180 -25.14 22.37 -20.44
N THR A 181 -26.06 23.26 -20.06
CA THR A 181 -27.00 23.87 -21.00
C THR A 181 -27.09 25.38 -20.80
N MET A 182 -27.56 26.08 -21.83
CA MET A 182 -27.82 27.53 -21.80
C MET A 182 -29.31 27.85 -21.57
N ASN A 183 -30.15 26.82 -21.40
CA ASN A 183 -31.59 26.99 -21.22
C ASN A 183 -31.94 27.16 -19.74
N ASN A 184 -33.00 27.93 -19.44
CA ASN A 184 -33.53 28.17 -18.09
C ASN A 184 -34.14 26.92 -17.41
N THR A 185 -33.69 25.71 -17.75
CA THR A 185 -34.01 24.51 -16.98
C THR A 185 -33.18 24.57 -15.70
N THR A 186 -33.77 25.14 -14.66
CA THR A 186 -33.18 25.07 -13.31
C THR A 186 -33.31 23.62 -12.85
N SER A 187 -32.22 22.97 -12.49
CA SER A 187 -32.24 21.73 -11.72
C SER A 187 -33.06 21.97 -10.46
N VAL A 188 -34.28 21.42 -10.41
CA VAL A 188 -35.16 21.61 -9.25
C VAL A 188 -34.60 20.75 -8.12
N PHE A 189 -34.17 21.39 -7.03
CA PHE A 189 -33.89 20.69 -5.78
C PHE A 189 -35.18 20.02 -5.32
N MET A 190 -35.23 18.70 -5.41
CA MET A 190 -36.33 17.88 -4.89
C MET A 190 -35.93 17.37 -3.51
N HIS A 191 -36.69 17.73 -2.48
CA HIS A 191 -36.37 17.24 -1.13
C HIS A 191 -36.39 15.70 -1.11
N PRO A 192 -35.43 15.02 -0.47
CA PRO A 192 -35.33 13.55 -0.44
C PRO A 192 -36.66 12.83 -0.15
N ASP A 193 -37.42 13.33 0.83
CA ASP A 193 -38.70 12.74 1.25
C ASP A 193 -39.82 12.85 0.21
N SER A 194 -39.66 13.67 -0.83
CA SER A 194 -40.64 13.82 -1.89
C SER A 194 -40.44 12.85 -3.06
N LEU A 195 -39.36 12.06 -3.05
CA LEU A 195 -39.07 11.06 -4.08
C LEU A 195 -39.96 9.82 -3.92
N GLN A 196 -40.64 9.44 -5.00
CA GLN A 196 -41.31 8.15 -5.08
C GLN A 196 -40.29 7.07 -5.45
N LEU A 197 -39.87 6.29 -4.47
CA LEU A 197 -38.89 5.23 -4.66
C LEU A 197 -39.52 4.04 -5.39
N GLN A 198 -39.03 3.76 -6.59
CA GLN A 198 -39.45 2.60 -7.37
C GLN A 198 -38.90 1.31 -6.74
N ARG A 199 -39.74 0.26 -6.71
CA ARG A 199 -39.37 -1.06 -6.18
C ARG A 199 -39.43 -2.08 -7.30
N GLU A 200 -38.36 -2.84 -7.47
CA GLU A 200 -38.26 -3.91 -8.47
C GLU A 200 -38.11 -5.28 -7.79
N SER A 201 -38.42 -6.35 -8.52
CA SER A 201 -38.25 -7.73 -8.03
C SER A 201 -36.78 -8.11 -7.86
N GLU A 202 -35.90 -7.57 -8.70
CA GLU A 202 -34.46 -7.77 -8.66
C GLU A 202 -33.76 -6.64 -7.93
N LEU A 203 -32.72 -6.98 -7.16
CA LEU A 203 -31.90 -6.01 -6.45
C LEU A 203 -31.02 -5.24 -7.46
N LYS A 204 -31.21 -3.92 -7.55
CA LYS A 204 -30.47 -3.01 -8.43
C LYS A 204 -30.25 -1.68 -7.73
N ILE A 205 -29.21 -0.97 -8.15
CA ILE A 205 -29.04 0.45 -7.83
C ILE A 205 -29.97 1.21 -8.77
N LEU A 206 -30.79 2.07 -8.22
CA LEU A 206 -31.66 2.96 -8.97
C LEU A 206 -31.21 4.41 -8.75
N THR A 207 -31.34 5.20 -9.80
CA THR A 207 -31.14 6.65 -9.78
C THR A 207 -32.45 7.35 -10.11
N ASN A 208 -32.59 8.61 -9.72
CA ASN A 208 -33.71 9.46 -10.15
C ASN A 208 -33.50 10.03 -11.57
N ALA A 209 -32.27 10.06 -12.07
CA ALA A 209 -31.93 10.61 -13.37
C ALA A 209 -30.66 9.95 -13.94
N ASP A 210 -30.72 9.54 -15.20
CA ASP A 210 -29.56 9.04 -15.98
C ASP A 210 -28.79 10.20 -16.65
N ASN A 211 -29.49 11.31 -16.91
CA ASN A 211 -28.92 12.52 -17.49
C ASN A 211 -29.31 13.73 -16.63
N ILE A 212 -28.34 14.58 -16.34
CA ILE A 212 -28.52 15.80 -15.54
C ILE A 212 -28.06 16.98 -16.37
N ASP A 213 -29.00 17.87 -16.69
CA ASP A 213 -28.70 19.10 -17.41
C ASP A 213 -28.54 20.26 -16.41
N LEU A 214 -27.35 20.84 -16.34
CA LEU A 214 -27.04 21.97 -15.47
C LEU A 214 -26.87 23.26 -16.26
N ASN A 215 -27.59 24.30 -15.86
CA ASN A 215 -27.42 25.61 -16.46
C ASN A 215 -26.06 26.21 -16.05
N ILE A 216 -25.33 26.77 -17.01
CA ILE A 216 -24.04 27.45 -16.83
C ILE A 216 -24.18 28.76 -16.02
N GLU A 217 -25.40 29.30 -15.89
CA GLU A 217 -25.68 30.48 -15.06
C GLU A 217 -25.23 30.29 -13.60
N LYS A 218 -24.62 31.34 -13.06
CA LYS A 218 -24.10 31.35 -11.69
C LYS A 218 -25.22 31.45 -10.68
N ILE A 219 -25.07 30.74 -9.56
CA ILE A 219 -25.96 30.81 -8.41
C ILE A 219 -25.28 31.52 -7.24
N GLU A 220 -26.07 32.02 -6.29
CA GLU A 220 -25.52 32.60 -5.06
C GLU A 220 -24.68 31.56 -4.29
N LYS A 221 -23.49 31.97 -3.85
CA LYS A 221 -22.55 31.07 -3.17
C LYS A 221 -23.15 30.45 -1.91
N GLU A 222 -23.85 31.26 -1.11
CA GLU A 222 -24.54 30.83 0.10
C GLU A 222 -25.57 29.72 -0.17
N LYS A 223 -26.28 29.80 -1.30
CA LYS A 223 -27.23 28.77 -1.73
C LYS A 223 -26.52 27.47 -2.11
N ALA A 224 -25.40 27.56 -2.83
CA ALA A 224 -24.60 26.37 -3.19
C ALA A 224 -24.01 25.69 -1.94
N ASP A 225 -23.38 26.47 -1.06
CA ASP A 225 -22.76 25.99 0.17
C ASP A 225 -23.81 25.36 1.10
N SER A 226 -25.00 25.97 1.20
CA SER A 226 -26.12 25.40 1.97
C SER A 226 -26.62 24.07 1.41
N LEU A 227 -26.63 23.88 0.09
CA LEU A 227 -27.03 22.62 -0.53
C LEU A 227 -25.97 21.53 -0.33
N ILE A 228 -24.69 21.87 -0.45
CA ILE A 228 -23.58 20.95 -0.17
C ILE A 228 -23.61 20.51 1.30
N ALA A 229 -23.77 21.45 2.23
CA ALA A 229 -23.90 21.16 3.65
C ALA A 229 -25.10 20.25 3.94
N PHE A 230 -26.26 20.52 3.33
CA PHE A 230 -27.45 19.68 3.45
C PHE A 230 -27.20 18.24 2.99
N VAL A 231 -26.55 18.05 1.83
CA VAL A 231 -26.22 16.71 1.29
C VAL A 231 -25.34 15.94 2.27
N LYS A 232 -24.30 16.58 2.78
CA LYS A 232 -23.38 15.98 3.74
C LYS A 232 -24.08 15.59 5.04
N GLU A 233 -24.83 16.52 5.64
CA GLU A 233 -25.60 16.28 6.87
C GLU A 233 -26.65 15.19 6.68
N TRP A 234 -27.36 15.18 5.55
CA TRP A 234 -28.34 14.14 5.23
C TRP A 234 -27.67 12.77 5.15
N ASN A 235 -26.54 12.66 4.45
CA ASN A 235 -25.89 11.39 4.26
C ASN A 235 -25.31 10.83 5.58
N LEU A 236 -24.72 11.70 6.40
CA LEU A 236 -24.22 11.37 7.74
C LEU A 236 -25.37 10.93 8.67
N LYS A 237 -26.46 11.71 8.73
CA LYS A 237 -27.64 11.40 9.56
C LYS A 237 -28.25 10.05 9.23
N ASN A 238 -28.16 9.63 7.97
CA ASN A 238 -28.72 8.36 7.48
C ASN A 238 -27.67 7.23 7.40
N ASN A 239 -26.47 7.42 7.95
CA ASN A 239 -25.40 6.43 8.02
C ASN A 239 -24.97 5.87 6.66
N PHE A 240 -24.99 6.67 5.58
CA PHE A 240 -24.46 6.23 4.28
C PHE A 240 -22.93 6.19 4.26
N TYR A 241 -22.29 6.94 5.15
CA TYR A 241 -20.89 6.78 5.50
C TYR A 241 -20.72 7.26 6.95
N SER A 242 -19.67 6.79 7.61
CA SER A 242 -19.30 7.30 8.93
C SER A 242 -18.55 8.61 8.74
N GLU A 243 -18.75 9.58 9.65
CA GLU A 243 -17.76 10.65 9.83
C GLU A 243 -16.39 9.98 9.90
N GLU A 244 -15.46 10.40 9.04
CA GLU A 244 -14.05 10.13 9.30
C GLU A 244 -13.85 10.59 10.74
N LYS A 245 -13.59 9.66 11.64
CA LYS A 245 -12.87 10.03 12.85
C LYS A 245 -11.57 10.57 12.31
N VAL A 246 -11.49 11.88 12.17
CA VAL A 246 -10.25 12.60 12.16
C VAL A 246 -9.62 12.20 13.49
N ASN A 247 -8.84 11.12 13.47
CA ASN A 247 -7.91 10.77 14.54
C ASN A 247 -6.78 11.81 14.62
N GLY A 248 -6.94 12.98 14.00
CA GLY A 248 -6.44 14.23 14.55
C GLY A 248 -7.30 14.67 15.72
N SER A 249 -7.16 14.00 16.87
CA SER A 249 -7.35 14.61 18.19
C SER A 249 -8.50 15.62 18.36
N GLU A 250 -9.73 15.31 17.94
CA GLU A 250 -10.89 15.82 18.69
C GLU A 250 -11.05 14.89 19.90
N VAL A 251 -10.16 15.13 20.87
CA VAL A 251 -10.45 14.84 22.26
C VAL A 251 -11.76 15.55 22.54
N SER A 252 -12.84 14.77 22.67
CA SER A 252 -14.02 15.19 23.41
C SER A 252 -13.56 16.01 24.60
N VAL A 253 -13.92 17.29 24.61
CA VAL A 253 -13.64 18.25 25.69
C VAL A 253 -14.43 17.79 26.92
N ASP A 254 -14.01 16.68 27.52
CA ASP A 254 -14.35 16.26 28.88
C ASP A 254 -13.51 15.07 29.38
N ASN A 255 -12.19 15.08 29.10
CA ASN A 255 -11.26 14.30 29.92
C ASN A 255 -9.94 15.05 30.05
N GLN A 256 -9.66 15.51 31.26
CA GLN A 256 -8.38 16.09 31.71
C GLN A 256 -7.28 15.03 31.69
N GLN A 257 -6.83 14.61 30.51
CA GLN A 257 -5.52 13.95 30.35
C GLN A 257 -4.55 14.96 29.78
N GLU A 258 -3.48 15.25 30.53
CA GLU A 258 -2.38 16.13 30.11
C GLU A 258 -1.91 15.73 28.71
N LYS A 259 -1.93 16.68 27.76
CA LYS A 259 -1.38 16.49 26.43
C LYS A 259 0.10 16.07 26.56
N SER A 260 0.50 15.03 25.83
CA SER A 260 1.88 14.56 25.85
C SER A 260 2.84 15.66 25.37
N TRP A 261 4.04 15.75 25.98
CA TRP A 261 5.11 16.66 25.54
C TRP A 261 5.37 16.59 24.03
N PHE A 262 5.28 15.40 23.43
CA PHE A 262 5.47 15.21 22.00
C PHE A 262 4.38 15.90 21.17
N THR A 263 3.13 15.85 21.62
CA THR A 263 2.00 16.48 20.94
C THR A 263 2.15 18.00 20.95
N GLU A 264 2.45 18.56 22.11
CA GLU A 264 2.54 20.02 22.30
C GLU A 264 3.82 20.62 21.68
N SER A 265 4.96 19.96 21.82
CA SER A 265 6.26 20.52 21.42
C SER A 265 6.70 20.16 20.00
N ILE A 266 6.19 19.06 19.42
CA ILE A 266 6.65 18.56 18.10
C ILE A 266 5.48 18.46 17.13
N SER A 267 4.43 17.72 17.48
CA SER A 267 3.36 17.38 16.53
C SER A 267 2.56 18.61 16.09
N GLU A 268 2.00 19.39 17.03
CA GLU A 268 1.17 20.56 16.71
C GLU A 268 1.98 21.67 15.99
N PRO A 269 3.20 22.05 16.43
CA PRO A 269 4.01 23.02 15.70
C PRO A 269 4.36 22.57 14.28
N PHE A 270 4.68 21.30 14.11
CA PHE A 270 5.00 20.75 12.79
C PHE A 270 3.76 20.71 11.89
N GLU A 271 2.61 20.29 12.41
CA GLU A 271 1.34 20.34 11.68
C GLU A 271 1.01 21.76 11.21
N ASN A 272 1.12 22.74 12.09
CA ASN A 272 0.88 24.14 11.76
C ASN A 272 1.87 24.67 10.71
N PHE A 273 3.16 24.30 10.81
CA PHE A 273 4.16 24.62 9.80
C PHE A 273 3.80 24.00 8.44
N ILE A 274 3.42 22.73 8.41
CA ILE A 274 3.05 22.02 7.19
C ILE A 274 1.80 22.63 6.57
N LYS A 275 0.75 22.89 7.35
CA LYS A 275 -0.47 23.55 6.86
C LYS A 275 -0.19 24.94 6.32
N SER A 276 0.60 25.75 7.02
CA SER A 276 0.92 27.12 6.57
C SER A 276 1.85 27.17 5.36
N THR A 277 2.73 26.19 5.18
CA THR A 277 3.73 26.18 4.09
C THR A 277 3.26 25.42 2.86
N PHE A 278 2.52 24.33 3.05
CA PHE A 278 2.12 23.37 2.00
C PHE A 278 0.61 23.12 1.94
N GLY A 279 -0.18 23.62 2.90
CA GLY A 279 -1.63 23.53 2.82
C GLY A 279 -2.12 24.30 1.59
N LYS A 280 -3.21 23.81 0.99
CA LYS A 280 -3.90 24.58 -0.05
C LYS A 280 -4.32 25.91 0.57
N GLU A 281 -3.97 27.03 -0.07
CA GLU A 281 -4.64 28.29 0.23
C GLU A 281 -6.12 28.06 -0.04
N GLU A 282 -6.94 28.00 1.02
CA GLU A 282 -8.36 28.24 0.85
C GLU A 282 -8.43 29.57 0.13
N ALA A 283 -8.94 29.56 -1.10
CA ALA A 283 -9.12 30.79 -1.86
C ALA A 283 -9.78 31.78 -0.90
N PRO A 284 -9.23 33.00 -0.72
CA PRO A 284 -9.84 33.97 0.17
C PRO A 284 -11.33 33.97 -0.16
N VAL A 285 -12.18 34.01 0.87
CA VAL A 285 -13.61 34.21 0.70
C VAL A 285 -13.80 35.63 0.12
N ILE A 286 -13.43 35.78 -1.14
CA ILE A 286 -13.96 36.79 -2.02
C ILE A 286 -15.42 36.40 -2.02
N VAL A 287 -16.24 37.29 -1.48
CA VAL A 287 -17.68 37.27 -1.67
C VAL A 287 -17.91 37.44 -3.18
N SER A 288 -17.68 36.38 -3.96
CA SER A 288 -18.08 36.35 -5.35
C SER A 288 -19.60 36.30 -5.29
N LYS A 289 -20.24 37.26 -5.94
CA LYS A 289 -21.72 37.35 -5.97
C LYS A 289 -22.37 36.11 -6.59
N GLY A 290 -21.60 35.21 -7.22
CA GLY A 290 -22.07 33.90 -7.62
C GLY A 290 -20.94 32.87 -7.75
N THR A 291 -21.32 31.60 -7.64
CA THR A 291 -20.54 30.39 -7.89
C THR A 291 -21.21 29.58 -9.02
N GLY A 292 -20.55 28.54 -9.54
CA GLY A 292 -21.15 27.68 -10.55
C GLY A 292 -22.37 26.93 -10.01
N ASN A 293 -23.30 26.63 -10.91
CA ASN A 293 -24.55 25.96 -10.57
C ASN A 293 -24.31 24.56 -10.00
N VAL A 294 -25.28 24.06 -9.24
CA VAL A 294 -25.22 22.73 -8.60
C VAL A 294 -26.30 21.80 -9.12
N GLY A 295 -25.96 20.51 -9.18
CA GLY A 295 -26.85 19.43 -9.58
C GLY A 295 -26.88 18.34 -8.51
N LEU A 296 -28.04 17.74 -8.26
CA LEU A 296 -28.13 16.60 -7.36
C LEU A 296 -28.56 15.35 -8.10
N VAL A 297 -28.00 14.22 -7.66
CA VAL A 297 -28.44 12.89 -8.02
C VAL A 297 -28.70 12.06 -6.76
N TYR A 298 -29.69 11.20 -6.84
CA TYR A 298 -30.17 10.40 -5.73
C TYR A 298 -30.01 8.93 -6.06
N PHE A 299 -29.38 8.18 -5.17
CA PHE A 299 -29.19 6.74 -5.29
C PHE A 299 -30.00 6.00 -4.22
N TYR A 300 -30.66 4.92 -4.61
CA TYR A 300 -31.36 4.04 -3.68
C TYR A 300 -31.39 2.61 -4.21
N LEU A 301 -31.72 1.64 -3.34
CA LEU A 301 -31.84 0.24 -3.73
C LEU A 301 -33.28 -0.12 -4.03
N SER A 302 -33.48 -0.94 -5.08
CA SER A 302 -34.80 -1.44 -5.48
C SER A 302 -35.45 -2.38 -4.46
N LYS A 303 -34.63 -3.07 -3.64
CA LYS A 303 -35.03 -4.06 -2.63
C LYS A 303 -34.09 -4.00 -1.43
N GLN A 304 -34.54 -4.49 -0.27
CA GLN A 304 -33.70 -4.65 0.91
C GLN A 304 -32.49 -5.54 0.59
N PRO A 305 -31.26 -5.10 0.91
CA PRO A 305 -30.08 -5.90 0.66
C PRO A 305 -29.89 -6.95 1.76
N GLU A 306 -29.43 -8.15 1.38
CA GLU A 306 -29.15 -9.23 2.35
C GLU A 306 -27.88 -8.95 3.17
N GLU A 307 -26.90 -8.31 2.52
CA GLU A 307 -25.62 -7.88 3.06
C GLU A 307 -25.38 -6.40 2.71
N ASN A 308 -24.44 -5.73 3.38
CA ASN A 308 -24.17 -4.32 3.11
C ASN A 308 -23.62 -4.12 1.68
N ILE A 309 -24.17 -3.15 0.95
CA ILE A 309 -23.77 -2.84 -0.43
C ILE A 309 -23.01 -1.52 -0.42
N VAL A 310 -21.75 -1.57 -0.82
CA VAL A 310 -20.93 -0.37 -1.03
C VAL A 310 -21.06 0.07 -2.47
N VAL A 311 -21.46 1.33 -2.68
CA VAL A 311 -21.53 1.99 -3.98
C VAL A 311 -20.45 3.07 -4.01
N ASN A 312 -19.50 2.96 -4.94
CA ASN A 312 -18.56 4.04 -5.22
C ASN A 312 -19.04 4.81 -6.44
N PHE A 313 -19.06 6.13 -6.35
CA PHE A 313 -19.50 7.04 -7.38
C PHE A 313 -18.38 8.02 -7.71
N GLY A 314 -18.09 8.19 -9.00
CA GLY A 314 -17.01 9.07 -9.42
C GLY A 314 -16.98 9.27 -10.93
N SER A 315 -16.16 10.21 -11.35
CA SER A 315 -15.97 10.55 -12.76
C SER A 315 -15.28 9.40 -13.51
N GLU A 316 -15.87 9.00 -14.64
CA GLU A 316 -15.28 8.09 -15.62
C GLU A 316 -14.52 8.86 -16.72
N GLY A 317 -14.94 10.09 -17.02
CA GLY A 317 -14.23 10.98 -17.93
C GLY A 317 -15.03 12.21 -18.32
N GLY A 318 -14.43 13.06 -19.15
CA GLY A 318 -15.05 14.27 -19.68
C GLY A 318 -14.47 15.55 -19.09
N ASP A 319 -15.26 16.63 -19.05
CA ASP A 319 -14.74 17.95 -18.68
C ASP A 319 -14.64 18.15 -17.17
N LYS A 320 -13.43 18.46 -16.70
CA LYS A 320 -13.12 18.70 -15.28
C LYS A 320 -13.81 19.93 -14.69
N SER A 321 -14.42 20.77 -15.52
CA SER A 321 -15.23 21.91 -15.07
C SER A 321 -16.54 21.46 -14.42
N ILE A 322 -16.88 20.18 -14.46
CA ILE A 322 -18.00 19.57 -13.73
C ILE A 322 -17.42 18.68 -12.63
N GLY A 323 -17.39 19.17 -11.40
CA GLY A 323 -16.84 18.43 -10.26
C GLY A 323 -17.93 17.75 -9.43
N LEU A 324 -17.68 16.52 -8.99
CA LEU A 324 -18.47 15.86 -7.94
C LEU A 324 -17.94 16.29 -6.57
N VAL A 325 -18.70 17.13 -5.85
CA VAL A 325 -18.25 17.78 -4.61
C VAL A 325 -18.48 16.90 -3.38
N GLU A 326 -19.59 16.17 -3.33
CA GLU A 326 -19.96 15.30 -2.20
C GLU A 326 -20.69 14.05 -2.72
N GLY A 327 -20.57 12.93 -2.00
CA GLY A 327 -21.25 11.68 -2.35
C GLY A 327 -20.46 10.75 -3.26
N THR A 328 -19.16 10.60 -3.02
CA THR A 328 -18.28 9.68 -3.78
C THR A 328 -18.38 8.22 -3.34
N ARG A 329 -18.92 7.96 -2.15
CA ARG A 329 -19.06 6.61 -1.59
C ARG A 329 -20.29 6.52 -0.69
N PHE A 330 -21.08 5.47 -0.87
CA PHE A 330 -22.26 5.17 -0.07
C PHE A 330 -22.24 3.72 0.41
N VAL A 331 -22.70 3.49 1.63
CA VAL A 331 -22.89 2.16 2.23
C VAL A 331 -24.37 1.98 2.53
N PHE A 332 -25.01 1.12 1.75
CA PHE A 332 -26.40 0.73 1.94
C PHE A 332 -26.49 -0.49 2.85
N THR A 333 -27.30 -0.39 3.89
CA THR A 333 -27.52 -1.39 4.93
C THR A 333 -29.01 -1.74 5.02
N LYS A 334 -29.35 -2.75 5.83
CA LYS A 334 -30.76 -3.11 6.10
C LYS A 334 -31.58 -1.99 6.74
N ASP A 335 -30.92 -1.01 7.34
CA ASP A 335 -31.58 0.07 8.10
C ASP A 335 -31.72 1.38 7.29
N ASN A 336 -30.90 1.58 6.25
CA ASN A 336 -30.90 2.82 5.47
C ASN A 336 -31.28 2.66 3.98
N TRP A 337 -31.43 1.43 3.46
CA TRP A 337 -31.72 1.18 2.03
C TRP A 337 -33.01 1.82 1.50
N GLU A 338 -33.95 2.16 2.39
CA GLU A 338 -35.20 2.82 2.03
C GLU A 338 -35.05 4.34 1.88
N LYS A 339 -33.89 4.90 2.18
CA LYS A 339 -33.62 6.33 2.07
C LYS A 339 -32.73 6.59 0.86
N PRO A 340 -32.91 7.72 0.16
CA PRO A 340 -32.02 8.09 -0.93
C PRO A 340 -30.69 8.61 -0.37
N ALA A 341 -29.58 8.13 -0.91
CA ALA A 341 -28.25 8.70 -0.74
C ALA A 341 -28.04 9.80 -1.79
N LEU A 342 -27.41 10.90 -1.39
CA LEU A 342 -27.29 12.09 -2.24
C LEU A 342 -25.85 12.31 -2.70
N ALA A 343 -25.68 12.61 -3.99
CA ALA A 343 -24.45 13.15 -4.55
C ALA A 343 -24.74 14.53 -5.18
N ILE A 344 -23.75 15.42 -5.10
CA ILE A 344 -23.88 16.79 -5.62
C ILE A 344 -22.72 17.16 -6.54
N PHE A 345 -23.07 17.65 -7.72
CA PHE A 345 -22.14 18.21 -8.69
C PHE A 345 -22.11 19.73 -8.55
N GLN A 346 -20.96 20.33 -8.84
CA GLN A 346 -20.80 21.77 -8.94
C GLN A 346 -20.00 22.12 -10.20
N LEU A 347 -20.51 23.09 -10.96
CA LEU A 347 -19.80 23.63 -12.12
C LEU A 347 -18.68 24.58 -11.68
N ASP A 348 -17.59 24.65 -12.45
CA ASP A 348 -16.58 25.69 -12.28
C ASP A 348 -17.23 27.06 -12.57
N PRO A 349 -17.10 28.06 -11.66
CA PRO A 349 -17.62 29.41 -11.88
C PRO A 349 -17.08 30.13 -13.14
N LYS A 350 -16.02 29.62 -13.76
CA LYS A 350 -15.41 30.14 -14.99
C LYS A 350 -15.91 29.46 -16.27
N LEU A 351 -16.69 28.39 -16.15
CA LEU A 351 -17.23 27.67 -17.29
C LEU A 351 -18.19 28.56 -18.08
N ASN A 352 -17.97 28.67 -19.39
CA ASN A 352 -18.83 29.44 -20.30
C ASN A 352 -19.22 28.66 -21.56
N GLU A 353 -18.76 27.42 -21.69
CA GLU A 353 -18.99 26.56 -22.85
C GLU A 353 -19.87 25.37 -22.47
N ILE A 354 -20.65 24.89 -23.45
CA ILE A 354 -21.43 23.66 -23.30
C ILE A 354 -20.48 22.48 -23.31
N THR A 355 -20.53 21.69 -22.26
CA THR A 355 -19.64 20.56 -22.05
C THR A 355 -20.38 19.43 -21.32
N SER A 356 -19.74 18.28 -21.22
CA SER A 356 -20.31 17.10 -20.57
C SER A 356 -19.25 16.31 -19.82
N ALA A 357 -19.67 15.70 -18.72
CA ALA A 357 -18.87 14.75 -17.96
C ALA A 357 -19.68 13.49 -17.66
N SER A 358 -19.03 12.34 -17.71
CA SER A 358 -19.62 11.06 -17.37
C SER A 358 -19.15 10.60 -15.99
N PHE A 359 -20.11 10.08 -15.22
CA PHE A 359 -19.90 9.52 -13.90
C PHE A 359 -20.52 8.14 -13.83
N GLN A 360 -19.93 7.25 -13.04
CA GLN A 360 -20.44 5.89 -12.90
C GLN A 360 -20.52 5.47 -11.43
N ALA A 361 -21.67 4.93 -11.05
CA ALA A 361 -21.89 4.30 -9.76
C ALA A 361 -21.65 2.80 -9.87
N ARG A 362 -20.62 2.31 -9.20
CA ARG A 362 -20.23 0.89 -9.17
C ARG A 362 -20.49 0.32 -7.80
N SER A 363 -21.15 -0.83 -7.73
CA SER A 363 -21.26 -1.60 -6.49
C SER A 363 -20.46 -2.88 -6.55
N GLY A 364 -20.14 -3.40 -5.37
CA GLY A 364 -19.48 -4.68 -5.20
C GLY A 364 -19.59 -5.15 -3.77
N ASN A 365 -19.67 -6.47 -3.55
CA ASN A 365 -19.51 -7.01 -2.22
C ASN A 365 -18.01 -7.09 -1.90
N ILE A 366 -17.44 -5.94 -1.56
CA ILE A 366 -16.01 -5.78 -1.24
C ILE A 366 -15.62 -6.76 -0.11
N PRO A 367 -16.32 -6.81 1.05
CA PRO A 367 -15.98 -7.76 2.11
C PRO A 367 -15.93 -9.22 1.64
N LEU A 368 -16.92 -9.68 0.84
CA LEU A 368 -16.96 -11.04 0.32
C LEU A 368 -15.83 -11.33 -0.65
N ALA A 369 -15.53 -10.41 -1.57
CA ALA A 369 -14.45 -10.55 -2.54
C ALA A 369 -13.09 -10.77 -1.87
N TRP A 370 -12.79 -9.98 -0.84
CA TRP A 370 -11.58 -10.13 -0.05
C TRP A 370 -11.61 -11.39 0.81
N THR A 371 -12.75 -11.74 1.42
CA THR A 371 -12.93 -12.99 2.18
C THR A 371 -12.60 -14.22 1.33
N ILE A 372 -13.14 -14.30 0.11
CA ILE A 372 -12.86 -15.39 -0.84
C ILE A 372 -11.37 -15.41 -1.19
N THR A 373 -10.79 -14.25 -1.50
CA THR A 373 -9.37 -14.12 -1.86
C THR A 373 -8.45 -14.64 -0.74
N PHE A 374 -8.73 -14.28 0.52
CA PHE A 374 -7.96 -14.75 1.68
C PHE A 374 -8.18 -16.23 1.98
N PHE A 375 -9.38 -16.79 1.74
CA PHE A 375 -9.58 -18.24 1.85
C PHE A 375 -8.80 -19.03 0.79
N ILE A 376 -8.72 -18.53 -0.44
CA ILE A 376 -7.89 -19.14 -1.50
C ILE A 376 -6.42 -19.16 -1.06
N LEU A 377 -5.92 -18.05 -0.52
CA LEU A 377 -4.56 -17.97 0.03
C LEU A 377 -4.34 -18.94 1.21
N ALA A 378 -5.31 -19.03 2.13
CA ALA A 378 -5.23 -19.97 3.26
C ALA A 378 -5.13 -21.42 2.77
N GLY A 379 -5.96 -21.80 1.79
CA GLY A 379 -5.91 -23.11 1.13
C GLY A 379 -4.55 -23.37 0.47
N LEU A 380 -3.98 -22.37 -0.21
CA LEU A 380 -2.64 -22.46 -0.81
C LEU A 380 -1.56 -22.74 0.24
N PHE A 381 -1.63 -22.13 1.42
CA PHE A 381 -0.67 -22.38 2.51
C PHE A 381 -0.84 -23.76 3.16
N VAL A 382 -2.07 -24.27 3.23
CA VAL A 382 -2.31 -25.68 3.61
C VAL A 382 -1.66 -26.61 2.58
N LEU A 383 -1.76 -26.31 1.28
CA LEU A 383 -1.09 -27.09 0.24
C LEU A 383 0.44 -27.03 0.37
N PHE A 384 1.02 -25.86 0.63
CA PHE A 384 2.46 -25.74 0.91
C PHE A 384 2.88 -26.54 2.14
N PHE A 385 2.12 -26.46 3.23
CA PHE A 385 2.37 -27.24 4.44
C PHE A 385 2.42 -28.74 4.11
N VAL A 386 1.40 -29.26 3.41
CA VAL A 386 1.33 -30.67 3.02
C VAL A 386 2.51 -31.02 2.11
N TYR A 387 2.76 -30.24 1.07
CA TYR A 387 3.81 -30.49 0.09
C TYR A 387 5.22 -30.47 0.71
N HIS A 388 5.57 -29.40 1.43
CA HIS A 388 6.88 -29.23 2.08
C HIS A 388 7.12 -30.21 3.22
N LYS A 389 6.06 -30.69 3.89
CA LYS A 389 6.17 -31.80 4.83
C LYS A 389 6.71 -33.07 4.16
N PHE A 390 6.47 -33.31 2.87
CA PHE A 390 7.01 -34.48 2.18
C PHE A 390 8.30 -34.21 1.39
N ILE A 391 8.44 -33.03 0.79
CA ILE A 391 9.52 -32.78 -0.17
C ILE A 391 10.81 -32.22 0.43
N LEU A 392 10.73 -31.51 1.56
CA LEU A 392 11.91 -30.85 2.14
C LEU A 392 12.98 -31.88 2.56
N PRO A 393 14.28 -31.56 2.33
CA PRO A 393 15.38 -32.44 2.69
C PRO A 393 15.52 -32.59 4.22
N TYR A 394 16.28 -33.61 4.63
CA TYR A 394 16.65 -33.86 6.02
C TYR A 394 18.18 -33.79 6.18
N PRO A 395 18.79 -32.58 6.17
CA PRO A 395 20.23 -32.46 6.35
C PRO A 395 20.65 -32.98 7.73
N LYS A 396 21.76 -33.73 7.82
CA LYS A 396 22.28 -34.26 9.10
C LYS A 396 22.66 -33.16 10.10
N SER A 397 23.09 -32.02 9.59
CA SER A 397 23.44 -30.83 10.36
C SER A 397 22.22 -30.03 10.84
N ASP A 398 21.01 -30.33 10.34
CA ASP A 398 19.76 -29.72 10.79
C ASP A 398 19.27 -30.41 12.07
N ALA A 399 19.95 -30.12 13.18
CA ALA A 399 19.63 -30.62 14.52
C ALA A 399 19.50 -29.45 15.51
N PRO A 400 18.65 -29.55 16.55
CA PRO A 400 18.60 -28.55 17.62
C PRO A 400 19.99 -28.38 18.25
N ALA A 401 20.53 -27.16 18.23
CA ALA A 401 21.86 -26.86 18.75
C ALA A 401 21.89 -26.70 20.28
N VAL A 402 21.22 -27.61 21.02
CA VAL A 402 21.08 -27.58 22.50
C VAL A 402 22.41 -27.91 23.22
N LYS A 403 23.56 -27.81 22.54
CA LYS A 403 24.90 -28.03 23.12
C LYS A 403 25.73 -26.76 23.32
N ALA A 404 25.26 -25.59 22.87
CA ALA A 404 25.93 -24.33 23.17
C ALA A 404 25.29 -23.69 24.42
N GLU A 405 26.11 -23.30 25.39
CA GLU A 405 25.71 -22.47 26.53
C GLU A 405 24.93 -21.25 26.00
N GLY A 406 23.60 -21.24 26.17
CA GLY A 406 22.72 -20.24 25.54
C GLY A 406 23.02 -18.78 25.92
N SER A 407 23.76 -18.55 27.00
CA SER A 407 24.29 -17.25 27.39
C SER A 407 25.43 -16.74 26.48
N SER A 408 26.19 -17.64 25.85
CA SER A 408 27.33 -17.28 24.97
C SER A 408 26.87 -16.70 23.64
N VAL A 409 25.83 -17.25 23.02
CA VAL A 409 25.36 -16.82 21.68
C VAL A 409 24.74 -15.42 21.71
N PHE A 410 23.89 -15.12 22.70
CA PHE A 410 23.34 -13.77 22.86
C PHE A 410 24.46 -12.76 23.16
N LYS A 411 25.42 -13.13 24.01
CA LYS A 411 26.57 -12.27 24.33
C LYS A 411 27.45 -11.99 23.10
N GLU A 412 27.68 -12.99 22.25
CA GLU A 412 28.38 -12.82 20.97
C GLU A 412 27.61 -11.93 20.01
N PHE A 413 26.28 -12.13 19.86
CA PHE A 413 25.44 -11.26 19.05
C PHE A 413 25.53 -9.79 19.50
N PHE A 414 25.35 -9.51 20.79
CA PHE A 414 25.46 -8.14 21.32
C PHE A 414 26.88 -7.56 21.18
N LYS A 415 27.92 -8.40 21.29
CA LYS A 415 29.30 -7.97 21.03
C LYS A 415 29.48 -7.55 19.57
N THR A 416 29.02 -8.36 18.62
CA THR A 416 29.08 -8.04 17.19
C THR A 416 28.23 -6.82 16.85
N PHE A 417 27.06 -6.68 17.46
CA PHE A 417 26.23 -5.49 17.36
C PHE A 417 27.00 -4.24 17.83
N ALA A 418 27.65 -4.28 18.99
CA ALA A 418 28.46 -3.16 19.48
C ALA A 418 29.67 -2.86 18.58
N LEU A 419 30.26 -3.87 17.92
CA LEU A 419 31.35 -3.67 16.95
C LEU A 419 30.89 -2.92 15.69
N PHE A 420 29.65 -3.12 15.25
CA PHE A 420 29.08 -2.36 14.12
C PHE A 420 29.13 -0.85 14.39
N PHE A 421 28.73 -0.42 15.60
CA PHE A 421 28.72 1.00 15.97
C PHE A 421 30.11 1.62 16.19
N LYS A 422 31.16 0.80 16.21
CA LYS A 422 32.57 1.27 16.30
C LYS A 422 33.22 1.50 14.93
N LYS A 423 32.51 1.23 13.82
CA LYS A 423 33.02 1.49 12.47
C LYS A 423 33.27 2.99 12.24
N LYS A 424 34.34 3.32 11.51
CA LYS A 424 34.65 4.69 11.10
C LYS A 424 33.48 5.27 10.30
N ASN A 425 33.11 6.52 10.56
CA ASN A 425 32.01 7.23 9.88
C ASN A 425 30.62 6.59 10.06
N ILE A 426 30.39 5.87 11.17
CA ILE A 426 29.10 5.21 11.43
C ILE A 426 27.89 6.15 11.34
N GLY A 427 28.04 7.42 11.78
CA GLY A 427 26.96 8.41 11.69
C GLY A 427 26.50 8.66 10.25
N ILE A 428 27.45 8.74 9.30
CA ILE A 428 27.15 8.93 7.87
C ILE A 428 26.52 7.67 7.29
N ILE A 429 27.04 6.49 7.67
CA ILE A 429 26.48 5.20 7.25
C ILE A 429 25.02 5.08 7.68
N ILE A 430 24.72 5.28 8.96
CA ILE A 430 23.36 5.18 9.49
C ILE A 430 22.47 6.26 8.85
N ALA A 431 22.95 7.50 8.75
CA ALA A 431 22.22 8.57 8.07
C ALA A 431 21.85 8.15 6.64
N PHE A 432 22.81 7.65 5.84
CA PHE A 432 22.54 7.18 4.49
C PHE A 432 21.51 6.04 4.46
N LEU A 433 21.64 5.05 5.34
CA LEU A 433 20.70 3.93 5.41
C LEU A 433 19.28 4.40 5.71
N LEU A 434 19.12 5.45 6.52
CA LEU A 434 17.81 6.02 6.85
C LEU A 434 17.27 6.96 5.76
N VAL A 435 18.12 7.79 5.14
CA VAL A 435 17.65 8.86 4.24
C VAL A 435 17.65 8.50 2.76
N TYR A 436 18.41 7.50 2.31
CA TYR A 436 18.54 7.16 0.88
C TYR A 436 17.18 6.89 0.21
N ARG A 437 16.24 6.34 0.98
CA ARG A 437 14.88 5.99 0.55
C ARG A 437 13.79 6.84 1.20
N LEU A 438 14.14 8.00 1.77
CA LEU A 438 13.20 8.80 2.56
C LEU A 438 11.97 9.24 1.76
N GLY A 439 12.17 9.76 0.54
CA GLY A 439 11.06 10.11 -0.35
C GLY A 439 10.30 8.88 -0.84
N GLU A 440 11.03 7.89 -1.37
CA GLU A 440 10.43 6.68 -1.95
C GLU A 440 9.60 5.88 -0.94
N SER A 441 10.03 5.78 0.32
CA SER A 441 9.28 5.06 1.37
C SER A 441 7.95 5.72 1.74
N GLN A 442 7.86 7.05 1.66
CA GLN A 442 6.59 7.77 1.82
C GLN A 442 5.69 7.56 0.60
N LEU A 443 6.26 7.67 -0.61
CA LEU A 443 5.53 7.48 -1.86
C LEU A 443 4.89 6.09 -1.95
N VAL A 444 5.68 5.03 -1.74
CA VAL A 444 5.23 3.63 -1.88
C VAL A 444 4.01 3.32 -1.00
N LYS A 445 3.91 3.94 0.18
CA LYS A 445 2.79 3.71 1.09
C LYS A 445 1.49 4.31 0.60
N LEU A 446 1.54 5.41 -0.15
CA LEU A 446 0.36 6.08 -0.66
C LEU A 446 0.11 5.88 -2.15
N ALA A 447 1.01 5.23 -2.88
CA ALA A 447 0.86 5.04 -4.31
C ALA A 447 -0.37 4.19 -4.68
N SER A 448 -0.62 3.07 -3.97
CA SER A 448 -1.84 2.28 -4.21
C SER A 448 -3.12 3.00 -3.77
N PRO A 449 -3.18 3.63 -2.57
CA PRO A 449 -4.32 4.49 -2.21
C PRO A 449 -4.59 5.60 -3.23
N PHE A 450 -3.56 6.32 -3.68
CA PHE A 450 -3.66 7.39 -4.69
C PHE A 450 -4.28 6.89 -6.00
N MET A 451 -3.90 5.70 -6.45
CA MET A 451 -4.48 5.11 -7.66
C MET A 451 -5.96 4.77 -7.50
N LEU A 452 -6.36 4.28 -6.33
CA LEU A 452 -7.73 3.82 -6.04
C LEU A 452 -8.68 4.96 -5.66
N ASP A 453 -8.15 6.02 -5.05
CA ASP A 453 -8.95 7.17 -4.64
C ASP A 453 -9.59 7.84 -5.83
N SER A 454 -10.82 8.31 -5.64
CA SER A 454 -11.55 9.03 -6.68
C SER A 454 -10.78 10.27 -7.14
N ARG A 455 -11.03 10.68 -8.39
CA ARG A 455 -10.36 11.84 -9.00
C ARG A 455 -10.63 13.13 -8.22
N GLU A 456 -11.81 13.24 -7.61
CA GLU A 456 -12.22 14.40 -6.80
C GLU A 456 -11.40 14.56 -5.51
N LEU A 457 -10.99 13.43 -4.91
CA LEU A 457 -10.07 13.43 -3.76
C LEU A 457 -8.61 13.69 -4.15
N GLY A 458 -8.33 13.95 -5.43
CA GLY A 458 -6.99 14.10 -5.98
C GLY A 458 -6.33 12.78 -6.39
N GLY A 459 -7.06 11.66 -6.40
CA GLY A 459 -6.58 10.35 -6.85
C GLY A 459 -6.71 10.11 -8.37
N LEU A 460 -6.59 8.86 -8.82
CA LEU A 460 -6.73 8.47 -10.23
C LEU A 460 -8.00 7.68 -10.58
N GLY A 461 -8.76 7.23 -9.58
CA GLY A 461 -10.04 6.53 -9.74
C GLY A 461 -9.95 5.14 -10.39
N LEU A 462 -8.78 4.49 -10.34
CA LEU A 462 -8.57 3.18 -10.94
C LEU A 462 -9.30 2.07 -10.18
N THR A 463 -9.66 1.01 -10.90
CA THR A 463 -10.24 -0.18 -10.26
C THR A 463 -9.16 -0.99 -9.51
N THR A 464 -9.58 -1.82 -8.57
CA THR A 464 -8.69 -2.78 -7.91
C THR A 464 -7.95 -3.64 -8.95
N GLY A 465 -8.65 -4.09 -10.00
CA GLY A 465 -8.05 -4.88 -11.08
C GLY A 465 -6.95 -4.13 -11.85
N ASP A 466 -7.20 -2.87 -12.19
CA ASP A 466 -6.24 -2.00 -12.89
C ASP A 466 -4.94 -1.83 -12.11
N VAL A 467 -5.04 -1.55 -10.81
CA VAL A 467 -3.88 -1.45 -9.91
C VAL A 467 -3.10 -2.75 -9.87
N GLY A 468 -3.79 -3.90 -9.88
CA GLY A 468 -3.18 -5.22 -9.96
C GLY A 468 -2.40 -5.44 -11.27
N ILE A 469 -2.91 -5.00 -12.41
CA ILE A 469 -2.19 -5.08 -13.69
C ILE A 469 -0.95 -4.18 -13.67
N ILE A 470 -1.13 -2.93 -13.24
CA ILE A 470 -0.09 -1.90 -13.21
C ILE A 470 1.08 -2.34 -12.33
N TYR A 471 0.86 -2.67 -11.05
CA TYR A 471 1.96 -3.05 -10.15
C TYR A 471 2.39 -4.49 -10.31
N GLY A 472 1.43 -5.40 -10.40
CA GLY A 472 1.69 -6.83 -10.39
C GLY A 472 2.30 -7.37 -11.66
N THR A 473 2.05 -6.75 -12.81
CA THR A 473 2.61 -7.19 -14.09
C THR A 473 3.64 -6.19 -14.62
N ILE A 474 3.19 -4.98 -14.95
CA ILE A 474 4.05 -3.97 -15.61
C ILE A 474 5.17 -3.53 -14.66
N GLY A 475 4.81 -3.22 -13.42
CA GLY A 475 5.73 -2.79 -12.38
C GLY A 475 6.82 -3.83 -12.09
N ILE A 476 6.46 -5.09 -11.86
CA ILE A 476 7.47 -6.11 -11.53
C ILE A 476 8.39 -6.45 -12.72
N ILE A 477 7.90 -6.39 -13.95
CA ILE A 477 8.74 -6.52 -15.14
C ILE A 477 9.76 -5.38 -15.17
N ALA A 478 9.30 -4.13 -15.04
CA ALA A 478 10.15 -2.95 -15.04
C ALA A 478 11.18 -2.97 -13.87
N LEU A 479 10.74 -3.34 -12.67
CA LEU A 479 11.58 -3.54 -11.48
C LEU A 479 12.71 -4.55 -11.72
N THR A 480 12.37 -5.66 -12.37
CA THR A 480 13.33 -6.73 -12.66
C THR A 480 14.35 -6.27 -13.71
N LEU A 481 13.90 -5.61 -14.77
CA LEU A 481 14.80 -5.02 -15.78
C LEU A 481 15.74 -3.98 -15.18
N GLY A 482 15.22 -3.07 -14.34
CA GLY A 482 16.00 -2.05 -13.65
C GLY A 482 17.07 -2.66 -12.74
N GLY A 483 16.71 -3.67 -11.93
CA GLY A 483 17.65 -4.37 -11.05
C GLY A 483 18.74 -5.14 -11.79
N ILE A 484 18.39 -5.83 -12.89
CA ILE A 484 19.38 -6.54 -13.73
C ILE A 484 20.36 -5.54 -14.35
N LEU A 485 19.84 -4.44 -14.93
CA LEU A 485 20.67 -3.40 -15.52
C LEU A 485 21.57 -2.76 -14.46
N GLY A 486 21.04 -2.48 -13.27
CA GLY A 486 21.80 -1.94 -12.14
C GLY A 486 22.96 -2.84 -11.73
N GLY A 487 22.68 -4.14 -11.56
CA GLY A 487 23.71 -5.12 -11.21
C GLY A 487 24.79 -5.23 -12.28
N PHE A 488 24.39 -5.28 -13.55
CA PHE A 488 25.31 -5.33 -14.69
C PHE A 488 26.22 -4.09 -14.75
N LEU A 489 25.65 -2.88 -14.71
CA LEU A 489 26.40 -1.64 -14.83
C LEU A 489 27.32 -1.40 -13.63
N ALA A 490 26.84 -1.67 -12.41
CA ALA A 490 27.69 -1.63 -11.22
C ALA A 490 28.84 -2.64 -11.29
N SER A 491 28.61 -3.84 -11.83
CA SER A 491 29.66 -4.85 -12.02
C SER A 491 30.73 -4.44 -13.04
N ARG A 492 30.35 -3.63 -14.03
CA ARG A 492 31.24 -3.18 -15.11
C ARG A 492 32.08 -1.98 -14.70
N ASP A 493 31.44 -0.92 -14.21
CA ASP A 493 32.11 0.38 -13.99
C ASP A 493 32.30 0.72 -12.49
N GLY A 494 31.78 -0.10 -11.58
CA GLY A 494 31.91 0.05 -10.13
C GLY A 494 30.81 0.90 -9.49
N LEU A 495 30.61 0.74 -8.18
CA LEU A 495 29.55 1.44 -7.43
C LEU A 495 29.79 2.95 -7.35
N LYS A 496 31.04 3.39 -7.15
CA LYS A 496 31.39 4.81 -6.98
C LYS A 496 30.94 5.68 -8.16
N TYR A 497 31.07 5.16 -9.39
CA TYR A 497 30.64 5.85 -10.61
C TYR A 497 29.10 5.89 -10.73
N TRP A 498 28.44 4.75 -10.52
CA TRP A 498 27.00 4.63 -10.73
C TRP A 498 26.14 5.17 -9.59
N LEU A 499 26.68 5.38 -8.39
CA LEU A 499 25.94 5.78 -7.19
C LEU A 499 25.03 7.01 -7.43
N TRP A 500 25.55 8.05 -8.08
CA TRP A 500 24.78 9.28 -8.34
C TRP A 500 23.65 9.07 -9.33
N TRP A 501 23.89 8.33 -10.41
CA TRP A 501 22.86 8.00 -11.41
C TRP A 501 21.77 7.11 -10.82
N MET A 502 22.17 6.14 -9.99
CA MET A 502 21.26 5.26 -9.26
C MET A 502 20.43 6.03 -8.22
N LEU A 503 21.03 7.01 -7.53
CA LEU A 503 20.32 7.91 -6.61
C LEU A 503 19.31 8.81 -7.34
N ILE A 504 19.65 9.34 -8.51
CA ILE A 504 18.70 10.11 -9.32
C ILE A 504 17.56 9.20 -9.77
N ALA A 505 17.87 7.99 -10.26
CA ALA A 505 16.88 7.05 -10.77
C ALA A 505 15.88 6.56 -9.72
N ILE A 506 16.28 6.35 -8.46
CA ILE A 506 15.34 5.96 -7.39
C ILE A 506 14.42 7.11 -6.97
N ASN A 507 14.82 8.36 -7.20
CA ASN A 507 14.06 9.56 -6.81
C ASN A 507 13.30 10.23 -7.96
N LEU A 508 13.66 9.96 -9.22
CA LEU A 508 12.92 10.34 -10.43
C LEU A 508 11.41 10.01 -10.34
N PRO A 509 11.00 8.86 -9.78
CA PRO A 509 9.58 8.53 -9.69
C PRO A 509 8.78 9.52 -8.85
N ASN A 510 9.40 10.18 -7.87
CA ASN A 510 8.72 11.19 -7.06
C ASN A 510 8.21 12.36 -7.93
N LEU A 511 8.97 12.75 -8.96
CA LEU A 511 8.54 13.77 -9.94
C LEU A 511 7.42 13.27 -10.84
N VAL A 512 7.44 11.98 -11.20
CA VAL A 512 6.38 11.35 -11.98
C VAL A 512 5.04 11.40 -11.22
N TYR A 513 5.05 11.18 -9.91
CA TYR A 513 3.83 11.27 -9.10
C TYR A 513 3.32 12.69 -8.90
N VAL A 514 4.20 13.69 -8.84
CA VAL A 514 3.79 15.10 -8.92
C VAL A 514 3.04 15.35 -10.24
N TYR A 515 3.58 14.87 -11.37
CA TYR A 515 2.87 14.99 -12.65
C TYR A 515 1.51 14.28 -12.62
N LEU A 516 1.46 13.03 -12.14
CA LEU A 516 0.21 12.27 -12.07
C LEU A 516 -0.84 12.93 -11.18
N SER A 517 -0.45 13.55 -10.06
CA SER A 517 -1.39 14.18 -9.13
C SER A 517 -1.99 15.48 -9.68
N TYR A 518 -1.21 16.29 -10.40
CA TYR A 518 -1.70 17.54 -10.99
C TYR A 518 -2.42 17.33 -12.33
N ALA A 519 -1.89 16.44 -13.18
CA ALA A 519 -2.48 16.19 -14.49
C ALA A 519 -3.71 15.26 -14.42
N GLN A 520 -3.70 14.30 -13.48
CA GLN A 520 -4.69 13.22 -13.36
C GLN A 520 -5.11 12.67 -14.73
N PRO A 521 -4.20 12.09 -15.52
CA PRO A 521 -4.53 11.64 -16.87
C PRO A 521 -5.60 10.55 -16.85
N GLU A 522 -6.45 10.51 -17.88
CA GLU A 522 -7.44 9.44 -18.09
C GLU A 522 -6.82 8.21 -18.78
N SER A 523 -5.73 8.41 -19.52
CA SER A 523 -5.08 7.35 -20.28
C SER A 523 -4.43 6.32 -19.36
N PHE A 524 -5.02 5.12 -19.29
CA PHE A 524 -4.47 3.97 -18.58
C PHE A 524 -3.03 3.63 -19.01
N VAL A 525 -2.71 3.79 -20.30
CA VAL A 525 -1.36 3.56 -20.84
C VAL A 525 -0.35 4.54 -20.25
N LEU A 526 -0.72 5.83 -20.15
CA LEU A 526 0.16 6.85 -19.61
C LEU A 526 0.43 6.61 -18.12
N ILE A 527 -0.60 6.26 -17.34
CA ILE A 527 -0.43 5.89 -15.93
C ILE A 527 0.47 4.66 -15.80
N SER A 528 0.23 3.63 -16.61
CA SER A 528 1.03 2.40 -16.61
C SER A 528 2.50 2.64 -16.94
N LEU A 529 2.80 3.50 -17.92
CA LEU A 529 4.18 3.86 -18.28
C LEU A 529 4.87 4.66 -17.17
N SER A 530 4.15 5.58 -16.52
CA SER A 530 4.65 6.32 -15.36
C SER A 530 5.06 5.38 -14.23
N VAL A 531 4.25 4.37 -13.92
CA VAL A 531 4.57 3.37 -12.90
C VAL A 531 5.67 2.41 -13.35
N ALA A 532 5.77 2.12 -14.65
CA ALA A 532 6.91 1.36 -15.18
C ALA A 532 8.23 2.12 -14.96
N VAL A 533 8.25 3.43 -15.19
CA VAL A 533 9.42 4.29 -14.90
C VAL A 533 9.72 4.29 -13.40
N GLU A 534 8.69 4.36 -12.55
CA GLU A 534 8.82 4.25 -11.10
C GLU A 534 9.55 2.98 -10.68
N GLN A 535 9.01 1.84 -11.08
CA GLN A 535 9.49 0.54 -10.66
C GLN A 535 10.86 0.21 -11.27
N PHE A 536 11.12 0.64 -12.50
CA PHE A 536 12.46 0.56 -13.12
C PHE A 536 13.49 1.38 -12.33
N GLY A 537 13.18 2.64 -12.03
CA GLY A 537 14.05 3.54 -11.27
C GLY A 537 14.34 2.98 -9.88
N TYR A 538 13.31 2.43 -9.22
CA TYR A 538 13.45 1.73 -7.95
C TYR A 538 14.38 0.52 -8.06
N GLY A 539 14.18 -0.38 -9.03
CA GLY A 539 15.04 -1.55 -9.22
C GLY A 539 16.50 -1.19 -9.49
N PHE A 540 16.71 -0.20 -10.34
CA PHE A 540 18.04 0.29 -10.70
C PHE A 540 18.74 0.92 -9.50
N GLY A 541 18.09 1.85 -8.80
CA GLY A 541 18.69 2.55 -7.67
C GLY A 541 18.82 1.70 -6.40
N PHE A 542 17.88 0.78 -6.15
CA PHE A 542 17.98 -0.16 -5.03
C PHE A 542 19.25 -1.03 -5.10
N THR A 543 19.78 -1.25 -6.31
CA THR A 543 21.06 -1.96 -6.49
C THR A 543 22.23 -1.22 -5.83
N ALA A 544 22.33 0.11 -5.98
CA ALA A 544 23.37 0.89 -5.30
C ALA A 544 23.26 0.76 -3.77
N TYR A 545 22.03 0.85 -3.26
CA TYR A 545 21.77 0.73 -1.84
C TYR A 545 22.19 -0.63 -1.28
N MET A 546 21.85 -1.71 -2.00
CA MET A 546 22.26 -3.07 -1.64
C MET A 546 23.78 -3.23 -1.65
N LEU A 547 24.46 -2.76 -2.70
CA LEU A 547 25.93 -2.83 -2.80
C LEU A 547 26.61 -2.01 -1.70
N TYR A 548 26.05 -0.86 -1.33
CA TYR A 548 26.53 -0.06 -0.21
C TYR A 548 26.40 -0.80 1.14
N MET A 549 25.27 -1.48 1.38
CA MET A 549 25.12 -2.32 2.58
C MET A 549 26.16 -3.45 2.62
N ILE A 550 26.45 -4.07 1.47
CA ILE A 550 27.49 -5.11 1.37
C ILE A 550 28.86 -4.52 1.71
N PHE A 551 29.22 -3.37 1.14
CA PHE A 551 30.47 -2.65 1.42
C PHE A 551 30.63 -2.35 2.92
N VAL A 552 29.61 -1.73 3.53
CA VAL A 552 29.61 -1.40 4.96
C VAL A 552 29.76 -2.65 5.82
N SER A 553 29.25 -3.78 5.35
CA SER A 553 29.25 -5.02 6.11
C SER A 553 30.58 -5.79 6.04
N GLU A 554 31.51 -5.43 5.16
CA GLU A 554 32.79 -6.14 5.05
C GLU A 554 33.60 -6.15 6.37
N GLY A 555 34.39 -7.22 6.56
CA GLY A 555 35.19 -7.53 7.75
C GLY A 555 34.85 -8.87 8.41
N ASP A 556 35.38 -9.08 9.63
CA ASP A 556 35.32 -10.35 10.39
C ASP A 556 33.91 -10.85 10.73
N HIS A 557 32.91 -9.97 10.67
CA HIS A 557 31.52 -10.27 11.04
C HIS A 557 30.50 -9.91 9.94
N LYS A 558 30.83 -10.21 8.67
CA LYS A 558 30.06 -9.79 7.49
C LYS A 558 28.56 -10.07 7.57
N THR A 559 28.17 -11.30 7.92
CA THR A 559 26.76 -11.71 7.97
C THR A 559 25.96 -10.93 9.02
N ALA A 560 26.54 -10.72 10.21
CA ALA A 560 25.87 -10.01 11.30
C ALA A 560 25.77 -8.50 11.01
N HIS A 561 26.83 -7.89 10.48
CA HIS A 561 26.78 -6.48 10.06
C HIS A 561 25.76 -6.25 8.92
N PHE A 562 25.62 -7.21 8.00
CA PHE A 562 24.62 -7.15 6.94
C PHE A 562 23.19 -7.25 7.50
N ALA A 563 22.96 -8.10 8.51
CA ALA A 563 21.68 -8.16 9.21
C ALA A 563 21.34 -6.84 9.93
N ILE A 564 22.33 -6.12 10.47
CA ILE A 564 22.12 -4.82 11.12
C ILE A 564 21.78 -3.74 10.09
N THR A 565 22.51 -3.68 8.96
CA THR A 565 22.24 -2.69 7.90
C THR A 565 20.86 -2.86 7.28
N THR A 566 20.42 -4.11 7.07
CA THR A 566 19.05 -4.41 6.62
C THR A 566 17.98 -4.04 7.64
N GLY A 567 18.27 -4.14 8.94
CA GLY A 567 17.40 -3.60 10.01
C GLY A 567 17.25 -2.08 9.92
N PHE A 568 18.34 -1.34 9.74
CA PHE A 568 18.29 0.12 9.55
C PHE A 568 17.60 0.54 8.25
N MET A 569 17.82 -0.20 7.16
CA MET A 569 17.06 -0.02 5.92
C MET A 569 15.56 -0.15 6.17
N ALA A 570 15.17 -1.21 6.88
CA ALA A 570 13.78 -1.50 7.13
C ALA A 570 13.13 -0.42 8.01
N LEU A 571 13.85 0.07 9.02
CA LEU A 571 13.44 1.20 9.85
C LEU A 571 13.33 2.51 9.05
N GLY A 572 14.28 2.75 8.13
CA GLY A 572 14.26 3.90 7.20
C GLY A 572 13.09 3.89 6.23
N MET A 573 12.43 2.75 6.02
CA MET A 573 11.15 2.70 5.31
C MET A 573 9.93 2.80 6.23
N MET A 574 9.99 2.16 7.40
CA MET A 574 8.87 2.07 8.31
C MET A 574 8.44 3.43 8.84
N ILE A 575 9.38 4.22 9.36
CA ILE A 575 9.07 5.49 10.03
C ILE A 575 8.48 6.52 9.05
N PRO A 576 9.10 6.80 7.88
CA PRO A 576 8.51 7.74 6.94
C PRO A 576 7.17 7.24 6.39
N GLY A 577 7.05 5.92 6.19
CA GLY A 577 5.80 5.28 5.79
C GLY A 577 4.66 5.54 6.78
N MET A 578 4.91 5.47 8.09
CA MET A 578 3.90 5.73 9.13
C MET A 578 3.32 7.14 9.07
N ILE A 579 4.17 8.13 8.75
CA ILE A 579 3.81 9.56 8.78
C ILE A 579 3.15 9.98 7.45
N SER A 580 3.37 9.23 6.37
CA SER A 580 2.94 9.60 5.01
C SER A 580 1.43 9.85 4.87
N GLY A 581 0.58 8.96 5.39
CA GLY A 581 -0.87 9.10 5.31
C GLY A 581 -1.40 10.34 6.01
N TRP A 582 -0.90 10.60 7.22
CA TRP A 582 -1.24 11.82 7.98
C TRP A 582 -0.83 13.08 7.24
N LEU A 583 0.39 13.13 6.69
CA LEU A 583 0.83 14.26 5.88
C LEU A 583 -0.06 14.45 4.66
N GLN A 584 -0.43 13.37 3.96
CA GLN A 584 -1.26 13.47 2.77
C GLN A 584 -2.67 13.94 3.06
N GLU A 585 -3.30 13.49 4.14
CA GLU A 585 -4.63 13.98 4.53
C GLU A 585 -4.59 15.46 4.92
N LEU A 586 -3.49 15.92 5.51
CA LEU A 586 -3.31 17.33 5.90
C LEU A 586 -3.16 18.31 4.72
N ILE A 587 -2.43 17.93 3.67
CA ILE A 587 -2.08 18.85 2.57
C ILE A 587 -2.61 18.42 1.19
N GLY A 588 -3.30 17.29 1.11
CA GLY A 588 -3.77 16.68 -0.13
C GLY A 588 -2.67 16.00 -0.94
N TYR A 589 -3.05 15.23 -1.95
CA TYR A 589 -2.12 14.45 -2.79
C TYR A 589 -1.10 15.33 -3.54
N GLU A 590 -1.54 16.44 -4.12
CA GLU A 590 -0.70 17.33 -4.93
C GLU A 590 0.51 17.86 -4.14
N HIS A 591 0.26 18.51 -3.00
CA HIS A 591 1.33 19.04 -2.15
C HIS A 591 2.09 17.93 -1.43
N PHE A 592 1.46 16.78 -1.14
CA PHE A 592 2.15 15.63 -0.58
C PHE A 592 3.25 15.10 -1.51
N PHE A 593 2.99 14.95 -2.82
CA PHE A 593 4.05 14.48 -3.72
C PHE A 593 5.15 15.53 -3.92
N VAL A 594 4.83 16.82 -3.83
CA VAL A 594 5.85 17.89 -3.79
C VAL A 594 6.71 17.77 -2.51
N TRP A 595 6.09 17.53 -1.36
CA TRP A 595 6.79 17.25 -0.11
C TRP A 595 7.73 16.04 -0.23
N VAL A 596 7.25 14.95 -0.85
CA VAL A 596 8.06 13.75 -1.11
C VAL A 596 9.31 14.08 -1.93
N VAL A 597 9.21 14.96 -2.94
CA VAL A 597 10.37 15.42 -3.71
C VAL A 597 11.36 16.20 -2.83
N ILE A 598 10.88 17.07 -1.95
CA ILE A 598 11.72 17.81 -0.99
C ILE A 598 12.42 16.84 -0.02
N ALA A 599 11.73 15.79 0.42
CA ALA A 599 12.26 14.76 1.30
C ALA A 599 13.39 13.92 0.66
N THR A 600 13.66 14.07 -0.64
CA THR A 600 14.82 13.45 -1.31
C THR A 600 16.13 14.18 -1.08
N ILE A 601 16.09 15.49 -0.76
CA ILE A 601 17.27 16.36 -0.64
C ILE A 601 18.31 15.81 0.35
N PRO A 602 17.93 15.31 1.56
CA PRO A 602 18.88 14.73 2.50
C PRO A 602 19.69 13.57 1.90
N ALA A 603 19.09 12.76 1.02
CA ALA A 603 19.78 11.65 0.37
C ALA A 603 20.94 12.13 -0.51
N PHE A 604 20.74 13.19 -1.30
CA PHE A 604 21.79 13.81 -2.12
C PHE A 604 22.91 14.42 -1.28
N ILE A 605 22.55 15.09 -0.18
CA ILE A 605 23.54 15.70 0.73
C ILE A 605 24.41 14.62 1.35
N ILE A 606 23.80 13.59 1.96
CA ILE A 606 24.54 12.52 2.64
C ILE A 606 25.41 11.72 1.67
N THR A 607 24.92 11.47 0.44
CA THR A 607 25.67 10.74 -0.59
C THR A 607 27.02 11.38 -0.90
N LYS A 608 27.13 12.72 -0.82
CA LYS A 608 28.40 13.44 -1.00
C LYS A 608 29.47 13.08 0.04
N PHE A 609 29.08 12.70 1.26
CA PHE A 609 29.99 12.39 2.36
C PHE A 609 30.36 10.91 2.44
N ILE A 610 29.83 10.09 1.53
CA ILE A 610 30.14 8.66 1.48
C ILE A 610 31.53 8.45 0.88
N HIS A 611 32.33 7.67 1.59
CA HIS A 611 33.65 7.25 1.14
C HIS A 611 33.53 5.83 0.57
N LEU A 612 33.71 5.71 -0.75
CA LEU A 612 33.71 4.44 -1.48
C LEU A 612 35.09 4.19 -2.09
N ASP A 613 35.54 2.93 -2.03
CA ASP A 613 36.69 2.48 -2.80
C ASP A 613 36.36 2.46 -4.30
N GLU A 614 37.30 2.91 -5.13
CA GLU A 614 37.09 3.11 -6.58
C GLU A 614 36.88 1.82 -7.36
N ASN A 615 37.33 0.70 -6.79
CA ASN A 615 37.24 -0.62 -7.38
C ASN A 615 36.10 -1.45 -6.78
N PHE A 616 35.42 -0.96 -5.74
CA PHE A 616 34.35 -1.71 -5.11
C PHE A 616 33.18 -1.92 -6.09
N GLY A 617 32.82 -3.19 -6.27
CA GLY A 617 31.79 -3.62 -7.21
C GLY A 617 32.26 -3.87 -8.64
N LYS A 618 33.50 -3.52 -9.02
CA LYS A 618 34.03 -3.89 -10.36
C LYS A 618 34.39 -5.37 -10.41
N LYS A 619 34.07 -6.04 -11.52
CA LYS A 619 34.55 -7.39 -11.78
C LYS A 619 36.07 -7.35 -11.99
N GLU A 620 36.80 -8.21 -11.30
CA GLU A 620 38.23 -8.40 -11.57
C GLU A 620 38.38 -9.01 -12.97
N SER A 621 39.11 -8.29 -13.83
CA SER A 621 39.35 -8.62 -15.24
C SER A 621 40.26 -9.83 -15.40
#